data_AF-A0A4Q9FM35-F1
#
_entry.id   AF-A0A4Q9FM35-F1
#
_cell.length_a   1.000
_cell.length_b   1.000
_cell.length_c   1.000
_cell.angle_alpha   90.00
_cell.angle_beta   90.00
_cell.angle_gamma   90.00
#
_symmetry.space_group_name_H-M   'P 1'
#
loop_
_entity.id
_entity.type
_entity.pdbx_description
1 polymer ?
#
loop_
_entity_poly.entity_id
_entity_poly.type
_entity_poly.pdbx_seq_one_letter_code
_entity_poly.pdbx_strand_id
1 'polypeptide(L)'
;MRELRIITQALVVLILGSIAVVLLWSKIPGNDEVCDAGQGYYIIIWGIFYIACLLFIINSWIFYEKDSWKRFRLKAIRVTFLVILLSFSLKGILLTTLYGINNQTIIEKPENGFFTCLKLKLYNSGKFFCYTYDASCEQETFGTYSIKNDIVTLQFKSETSDYLGTKLKIDNEDIVCLDCAYKMKLMLKK
;
A
#
# COMPACT_ATOMS: atom_id res chain seq x y z
N MET A 1 -22.14 -28.63 24.03
CA MET A 1 -22.31 -27.23 23.55
C MET A 1 -21.09 -26.33 23.76
N ARG A 2 -20.40 -26.36 24.91
CA ARG A 2 -19.23 -25.49 25.18
C ARG A 2 -18.04 -25.77 24.24
N GLU A 3 -17.71 -27.05 24.02
CA GLU A 3 -16.65 -27.48 23.10
C GLU A 3 -16.91 -27.08 21.64
N LEU A 4 -18.14 -27.26 21.16
CA LEU A 4 -18.53 -26.88 19.80
C LEU A 4 -18.29 -25.38 19.54
N ARG A 5 -18.62 -24.51 20.51
CA ARG A 5 -18.42 -23.06 20.41
C ARG A 5 -16.94 -22.67 20.29
N ILE A 6 -16.05 -23.45 20.91
CA ILE A 6 -14.60 -23.21 20.86
C ILE A 6 -14.06 -23.59 19.49
N ILE A 7 -14.45 -24.76 18.98
CA ILE A 7 -14.06 -25.23 17.66
C ILE A 7 -14.50 -24.21 16.59
N THR A 8 -15.74 -23.74 16.66
CA THR A 8 -16.25 -22.72 15.73
C THR A 8 -15.43 -21.42 15.80
N GLN A 9 -14.99 -21.00 16.97
CA GLN A 9 -14.21 -19.75 17.09
C GLN A 9 -12.76 -19.89 16.65
N ALA A 10 -12.12 -21.01 16.97
CA ALA A 10 -10.81 -21.32 16.42
C ALA A 10 -10.87 -21.33 14.88
N LEU A 11 -11.93 -21.92 14.33
CA LEU A 11 -12.17 -21.93 12.88
C LEU A 11 -12.38 -20.51 12.30
N VAL A 12 -13.16 -19.66 12.96
CA VAL A 12 -13.34 -18.26 12.54
C VAL A 12 -12.02 -17.49 12.56
N VAL A 13 -11.21 -17.65 13.61
CA VAL A 13 -9.89 -17.01 13.69
C VAL A 13 -8.98 -17.49 12.55
N LEU A 14 -8.98 -18.78 12.23
CA LEU A 14 -8.21 -19.35 11.13
C LEU A 14 -8.66 -18.79 9.78
N ILE A 15 -9.97 -18.70 9.54
CA ILE A 15 -10.52 -18.16 8.29
C ILE A 15 -10.16 -16.67 8.15
N LEU A 16 -10.41 -15.87 9.19
CA LEU A 16 -10.06 -14.45 9.19
C LEU A 16 -8.55 -14.24 9.02
N GLY A 17 -7.74 -15.05 9.69
CA GLY A 17 -6.28 -15.02 9.54
C GLY A 17 -5.82 -15.36 8.13
N SER A 18 -6.44 -16.35 7.49
CA SER A 18 -6.11 -16.74 6.11
C SER A 18 -6.45 -15.62 5.12
N ILE A 19 -7.64 -15.02 5.26
CA ILE A 19 -8.04 -13.86 4.44
C ILE A 19 -7.09 -12.67 4.69
N ALA A 20 -6.75 -12.41 5.96
CA ALA A 20 -5.83 -11.35 6.33
C ALA A 20 -4.46 -11.50 5.66
N VAL A 21 -3.90 -12.72 5.57
CA VAL A 21 -2.62 -12.96 4.90
C VAL A 21 -2.68 -12.56 3.43
N VAL A 22 -3.73 -12.96 2.72
CA VAL A 22 -3.92 -12.60 1.30
C VAL A 22 -4.05 -11.09 1.14
N LEU A 23 -4.85 -10.45 1.98
CA LEU A 23 -5.06 -9.00 1.92
C LEU A 23 -3.80 -8.20 2.32
N LEU A 24 -3.02 -8.67 3.29
CA LEU A 24 -1.77 -8.01 3.66
C LEU A 24 -0.68 -8.20 2.60
N TRP A 25 -0.74 -9.27 1.81
CA TRP A 25 0.18 -9.49 0.70
C TRP A 25 0.06 -8.42 -0.39
N SER A 26 -1.12 -7.85 -0.63
CA SER A 26 -1.29 -6.71 -1.56
C SER A 26 -0.70 -5.40 -1.02
N LYS A 27 -0.41 -5.31 0.29
CA LYS A 27 0.28 -4.14 0.88
C LYS A 27 1.79 -4.17 0.71
N ILE A 28 2.36 -5.24 0.16
CA ILE A 28 3.77 -5.29 -0.23
C ILE A 28 3.98 -4.35 -1.43
N PRO A 29 4.96 -3.42 -1.39
CA PRO A 29 5.22 -2.52 -2.51
C PRO A 29 5.45 -3.27 -3.82
N GLY A 30 4.72 -2.90 -4.87
CA GLY A 30 4.81 -3.53 -6.18
C GLY A 30 3.80 -4.66 -6.44
N ASN A 31 2.96 -5.00 -5.45
CA ASN A 31 1.89 -6.01 -5.61
C ASN A 31 0.48 -5.38 -5.68
N ASP A 32 0.37 -4.04 -5.62
CA ASP A 32 -0.89 -3.30 -5.62
C ASP A 32 -1.07 -2.72 -7.03
N GLU A 33 -1.51 -3.56 -7.97
CA GLU A 33 -1.94 -3.13 -9.30
C GLU A 33 -3.44 -3.39 -9.43
N VAL A 34 -4.21 -2.31 -9.59
CA VAL A 34 -5.66 -2.40 -9.52
C VAL A 34 -6.29 -1.48 -10.56
N CYS A 35 -7.02 -2.07 -11.50
CA CYS A 35 -7.77 -1.33 -12.52
C CYS A 35 -9.25 -1.15 -12.13
N ASP A 36 -9.96 -0.23 -12.78
CA ASP A 36 -11.31 0.27 -12.41
C ASP A 36 -12.26 -0.77 -11.79
N ALA A 37 -12.53 -1.87 -12.50
CA ALA A 37 -13.42 -2.91 -12.00
C ALA A 37 -12.83 -3.63 -10.77
N GLY A 38 -11.52 -3.89 -10.78
CA GLY A 38 -10.78 -4.47 -9.67
C GLY A 38 -10.77 -3.58 -8.43
N GLN A 39 -10.74 -2.25 -8.60
CA GLN A 39 -10.69 -1.29 -7.50
C GLN A 39 -11.98 -1.33 -6.69
N GLY A 40 -13.13 -1.38 -7.38
CA GLY A 40 -14.43 -1.56 -6.75
C GLY A 40 -14.50 -2.85 -5.93
N TYR A 41 -14.08 -3.98 -6.49
CA TYR A 41 -14.06 -5.26 -5.77
C TYR A 41 -13.11 -5.23 -4.56
N TYR A 42 -11.94 -4.63 -4.71
CA TYR A 42 -10.96 -4.52 -3.64
C TYR A 42 -11.50 -3.73 -2.44
N ILE A 43 -12.17 -2.60 -2.68
CA ILE A 43 -12.83 -1.80 -1.64
C ILE A 43 -13.90 -2.62 -0.92
N ILE A 44 -14.73 -3.36 -1.66
CA ILE A 44 -15.79 -4.19 -1.10
C ILE A 44 -15.21 -5.30 -0.21
N ILE A 45 -14.19 -6.01 -0.69
CA ILE A 45 -13.54 -7.11 0.05
C ILE A 45 -12.93 -6.58 1.36
N TRP A 46 -12.18 -5.49 1.30
CA TRP A 46 -11.63 -4.85 2.51
C TRP A 46 -12.73 -4.38 3.47
N GLY A 47 -13.80 -3.78 2.95
CA GLY A 47 -14.95 -3.35 3.74
C GLY A 47 -15.61 -4.50 4.51
N ILE A 48 -15.91 -5.60 3.82
CA ILE A 48 -16.48 -6.82 4.43
C ILE A 48 -15.52 -7.39 5.47
N PHE A 49 -14.22 -7.46 5.15
CA PHE A 49 -13.20 -7.96 6.07
C PHE A 49 -13.13 -7.14 7.37
N TYR A 50 -13.17 -5.81 7.29
CA TYR A 50 -13.17 -4.96 8.47
C TYR A 50 -14.44 -5.12 9.32
N ILE A 51 -15.62 -5.20 8.69
CA ILE A 51 -16.88 -5.47 9.38
C ILE A 51 -16.80 -6.81 10.12
N ALA A 52 -16.31 -7.86 9.46
CA ALA A 52 -16.14 -9.17 10.08
C ALA A 52 -15.17 -9.14 11.27
N CYS A 53 -14.06 -8.39 11.16
CA CYS A 53 -13.11 -8.21 12.26
C CYS A 53 -13.75 -7.49 13.45
N LEU A 54 -14.52 -6.43 13.22
CA LEU A 54 -15.22 -5.69 14.28
C LEU A 54 -16.26 -6.56 15.00
N LEU A 55 -17.08 -7.29 14.23
CA LEU A 55 -18.05 -8.23 14.80
C LEU A 55 -17.35 -9.33 15.62
N PHE A 56 -16.21 -9.82 15.14
CA PHE A 56 -15.43 -10.81 15.88
C PHE A 56 -14.85 -10.26 17.19
N ILE A 57 -14.36 -9.02 17.21
CA ILE A 57 -13.87 -8.34 18.41
C ILE A 57 -15.00 -8.16 19.42
N ILE A 58 -16.16 -7.61 18.99
CA ILE A 58 -17.34 -7.42 19.85
C ILE A 58 -17.78 -8.75 20.46
N ASN A 59 -17.92 -9.78 19.63
CA ASN A 59 -18.28 -11.12 20.08
C ASN A 59 -17.27 -11.67 21.10
N SER A 60 -15.98 -11.53 20.82
CA SER A 60 -14.92 -11.99 21.74
C SER A 60 -14.88 -11.23 23.05
N TRP A 61 -15.23 -9.94 23.04
CA TRP A 61 -15.34 -9.10 24.23
C TRP A 61 -16.51 -9.51 25.12
N ILE A 62 -17.72 -9.69 24.55
CA ILE A 62 -18.91 -10.14 25.30
C ILE A 62 -18.64 -11.47 26.02
N PHE A 63 -17.93 -12.40 25.37
CA PHE A 63 -17.59 -13.68 25.99
C PHE A 63 -16.43 -13.61 26.98
N TYR A 64 -15.55 -12.62 26.84
CA TYR A 64 -14.51 -12.34 27.82
C TYR A 64 -15.14 -11.90 29.16
N GLU A 65 -16.14 -11.02 29.12
CA GLU A 65 -16.87 -10.56 30.31
C GLU A 65 -17.63 -11.71 31.00
N LYS A 66 -18.17 -12.66 30.23
CA LYS A 66 -18.86 -13.87 30.74
C LYS A 66 -17.91 -14.95 31.30
N ASP A 67 -16.66 -14.59 31.59
CA ASP A 67 -15.60 -15.49 32.08
C ASP A 67 -15.34 -16.75 31.24
N SER A 68 -15.67 -16.67 29.95
CA SER A 68 -15.56 -17.80 29.03
C SER A 68 -14.23 -17.71 28.29
N TRP A 69 -13.23 -18.44 28.78
CA TRP A 69 -11.93 -18.61 28.11
C TRP A 69 -11.17 -17.27 27.95
N LYS A 70 -11.14 -16.46 29.01
CA LYS A 70 -10.56 -15.10 29.02
C LYS A 70 -9.20 -15.00 28.33
N ARG A 71 -8.27 -15.92 28.60
CA ARG A 71 -6.92 -15.91 28.01
C ARG A 71 -6.94 -16.06 26.48
N PHE A 72 -7.75 -16.96 25.95
CA PHE A 72 -7.88 -17.16 24.50
C PHE A 72 -8.52 -15.94 23.84
N ARG A 73 -9.60 -15.41 24.44
CA ARG A 73 -10.31 -14.23 23.91
C ARG A 73 -9.45 -12.99 23.85
N LEU A 74 -8.71 -12.72 24.92
CA LEU A 74 -7.81 -11.59 24.97
C LEU A 74 -6.72 -11.68 23.89
N LYS A 75 -6.16 -12.87 23.65
CA LYS A 75 -5.20 -13.10 22.57
C LYS A 75 -5.84 -12.88 21.20
N ALA A 76 -7.03 -13.44 20.96
CA ALA A 76 -7.74 -13.30 19.70
C ALA A 76 -8.03 -11.82 19.37
N ILE A 77 -8.52 -11.04 20.35
CA ILE A 77 -8.76 -9.61 20.19
C ILE A 77 -7.47 -8.87 19.83
N ARG A 78 -6.37 -9.14 20.53
CA ARG A 78 -5.07 -8.51 20.26
C ARG A 78 -4.56 -8.82 18.85
N VAL A 79 -4.68 -10.06 18.40
CA VAL A 79 -4.26 -10.47 17.05
C VAL A 79 -5.14 -9.79 15.99
N THR A 80 -6.47 -9.78 16.16
CA THR A 80 -7.36 -9.11 15.20
C THR A 80 -7.08 -7.61 15.14
N PHE A 81 -6.84 -6.95 16.28
CA PHE A 81 -6.47 -5.54 16.31
C PHE A 81 -5.13 -5.27 15.61
N LEU A 82 -4.13 -6.13 15.83
CA LEU A 82 -2.85 -6.05 15.14
C LEU A 82 -3.01 -6.17 13.62
N VAL A 83 -3.86 -7.08 13.15
CA VAL A 83 -4.15 -7.24 11.72
C VAL A 83 -4.77 -5.98 11.13
N ILE A 84 -5.73 -5.37 11.81
CA ILE A 84 -6.33 -4.09 11.39
C ILE A 84 -5.26 -2.99 11.36
N LEU A 85 -4.40 -2.92 12.37
CA LEU A 85 -3.32 -1.92 12.38
C LEU A 85 -2.37 -2.11 11.19
N LEU A 86 -1.96 -3.36 10.93
CA LEU A 86 -1.08 -3.70 9.83
C LEU A 86 -1.71 -3.40 8.47
N SER A 87 -3.02 -3.58 8.28
CA SER A 87 -3.64 -3.30 6.98
C SER A 87 -3.50 -1.84 6.54
N PHE A 88 -3.44 -0.90 7.49
CA PHE A 88 -3.21 0.52 7.20
C PHE A 88 -1.72 0.88 7.14
N SER A 89 -0.89 0.31 8.01
CA SER A 89 0.49 0.77 8.20
C SER A 89 1.56 -0.06 7.47
N LEU A 90 1.25 -1.29 7.04
CA LEU A 90 2.25 -2.24 6.56
C LEU A 90 3.07 -1.70 5.38
N LYS A 91 2.43 -1.12 4.36
CA LYS A 91 3.13 -0.54 3.20
C LYS A 91 4.12 0.57 3.61
N GLY A 92 3.70 1.46 4.51
CA GLY A 92 4.56 2.52 5.04
C GLY A 92 5.76 1.99 5.82
N ILE A 93 5.51 0.97 6.66
CA ILE A 93 6.57 0.27 7.41
C ILE A 93 7.55 -0.40 6.45
N LEU A 94 7.06 -1.13 5.44
CA LEU A 94 7.89 -1.82 4.45
C LEU A 94 8.73 -0.84 3.62
N LEU A 95 8.14 0.27 3.14
CA LEU A 95 8.90 1.29 2.42
C LEU A 95 10.00 1.88 3.30
N THR A 96 9.69 2.25 4.54
CA THR A 96 10.68 2.85 5.44
C THR A 96 11.80 1.86 5.80
N THR A 97 11.48 0.60 6.03
CA THR A 97 12.46 -0.43 6.42
C THR A 97 13.31 -0.92 5.25
N LEU A 98 12.73 -1.10 4.06
CA LEU A 98 13.42 -1.66 2.89
C LEU A 98 14.09 -0.58 2.01
N TYR A 99 13.55 0.63 1.99
CA TYR A 99 14.02 1.74 1.15
C TYR A 99 14.69 2.85 1.97
N GLY A 100 14.42 2.94 3.28
CA GLY A 100 15.01 3.94 4.16
C GLY A 100 14.18 5.22 4.24
N ILE A 101 14.85 6.35 4.48
CA ILE A 101 14.19 7.64 4.66
C ILE A 101 13.88 8.24 3.30
N ASN A 102 12.65 8.71 3.13
CA ASN A 102 12.22 9.45 1.95
C ASN A 102 12.98 10.79 1.89
N ASN A 103 13.82 10.95 0.87
CA ASN A 103 14.65 12.14 0.68
C ASN A 103 13.91 13.20 -0.13
N GLN A 104 13.24 12.79 -1.21
CA GLN A 104 12.53 13.69 -2.11
C GLN A 104 11.25 13.05 -2.64
N THR A 105 10.19 13.85 -2.75
CA THR A 105 8.94 13.44 -3.39
C THR A 105 8.69 14.34 -4.59
N ILE A 106 8.53 13.71 -5.75
CA ILE A 106 8.22 14.34 -7.02
C ILE A 106 6.77 14.01 -7.34
N ILE A 107 5.98 15.03 -7.64
CA ILE A 107 4.57 14.89 -7.97
C ILE A 107 4.26 15.54 -9.31
N GLU A 108 3.17 15.09 -9.92
CA GLU A 108 2.55 15.76 -11.05
C GLU A 108 2.06 17.17 -10.69
N LYS A 109 2.27 18.13 -11.60
CA LYS A 109 1.69 19.47 -11.49
C LYS A 109 0.18 19.45 -11.80
N PRO A 110 -0.64 20.24 -11.10
CA PRO A 110 -2.10 20.30 -11.33
C PRO A 110 -2.53 20.72 -12.74
N GLU A 111 -1.63 21.39 -13.49
CA GLU A 111 -1.91 21.90 -14.83
C GLU A 111 -1.62 20.90 -15.96
N ASN A 112 -1.21 19.67 -15.64
CA ASN A 112 -1.16 18.62 -16.64
C ASN A 112 -2.61 18.32 -17.05
N GLY A 113 -2.98 18.61 -18.29
CA GLY A 113 -4.31 18.35 -18.83
C GLY A 113 -4.66 16.86 -19.00
N PHE A 114 -4.00 15.98 -18.24
CA PHE A 114 -4.19 14.55 -18.20
C PHE A 114 -4.75 14.17 -16.81
N PHE A 115 -5.72 13.24 -16.78
CA PHE A 115 -6.22 12.66 -15.53
C PHE A 115 -5.24 11.61 -15.02
N THR A 116 -4.06 12.05 -14.64
CA THR A 116 -3.01 11.22 -14.05
C THR A 116 -2.64 11.77 -12.68
N CYS A 117 -2.24 10.88 -11.80
CA CYS A 117 -1.66 11.19 -10.50
C CYS A 117 -0.38 10.40 -10.39
N LEU A 118 0.74 11.06 -10.72
CA LEU A 118 2.07 10.51 -10.50
C LEU A 118 2.67 11.00 -9.18
N LYS A 119 3.17 10.07 -8.38
CA LYS A 119 3.94 10.33 -7.17
C LYS A 119 5.19 9.45 -7.10
N LEU A 120 6.33 10.03 -7.43
CA LEU A 120 7.64 9.40 -7.34
C LEU A 120 8.31 9.78 -6.01
N LYS A 121 8.75 8.80 -5.24
CA LYS A 121 9.52 8.96 -4.01
C LYS A 121 10.94 8.44 -4.21
N LEU A 122 11.92 9.25 -3.86
CA LEU A 122 13.34 8.92 -3.89
C LEU A 122 13.84 8.75 -2.46
N TYR A 123 14.43 7.59 -2.15
CA TYR A 123 14.88 7.25 -0.81
C TYR A 123 16.40 7.28 -0.70
N ASN A 124 16.90 7.59 0.49
CA ASN A 124 18.34 7.70 0.75
C ASN A 124 19.15 6.41 0.44
N SER A 125 18.52 5.24 0.36
CA SER A 125 19.18 4.00 -0.08
C SER A 125 19.52 3.94 -1.58
N GLY A 126 19.19 4.97 -2.36
CA GLY A 126 19.31 4.96 -3.82
C GLY A 126 18.20 4.15 -4.50
N LYS A 127 17.11 3.84 -3.79
CA LYS A 127 15.91 3.19 -4.33
C LYS A 127 14.81 4.21 -4.56
N PHE A 128 13.94 3.94 -5.51
CA PHE A 128 12.72 4.73 -5.72
C PHE A 128 11.47 3.86 -5.66
N PHE A 129 10.36 4.50 -5.31
CA PHE A 129 9.02 3.93 -5.41
C PHE A 129 8.13 4.98 -6.06
N CYS A 130 7.43 4.60 -7.12
CA CYS A 130 6.49 5.45 -7.82
C CYS A 130 5.11 4.82 -7.77
N TYR A 131 4.14 5.67 -7.48
CA TYR A 131 2.72 5.37 -7.58
C TYR A 131 2.15 6.19 -8.73
N THR A 132 1.49 5.52 -9.66
CA THR A 132 0.78 6.14 -10.78
C THR A 132 -0.66 5.69 -10.74
N TYR A 133 -1.57 6.66 -10.80
CA TYR A 133 -2.99 6.40 -11.01
C TYR A 133 -3.46 7.18 -12.22
N ASP A 134 -3.97 6.50 -13.22
CA ASP A 134 -4.70 7.12 -14.32
C ASP A 134 -6.21 6.83 -14.19
N ALA A 135 -6.99 7.21 -15.19
CA ALA A 135 -8.44 7.00 -15.19
C ALA A 135 -8.87 5.52 -15.27
N SER A 136 -7.94 4.57 -15.33
CA SER A 136 -8.22 3.15 -15.58
C SER A 136 -7.47 2.20 -14.64
N CYS A 137 -6.26 2.54 -14.18
CA CYS A 137 -5.40 1.67 -13.37
C CYS A 137 -4.53 2.42 -12.35
N GLU A 138 -4.41 1.82 -11.17
CA GLU A 138 -3.34 2.05 -10.19
C GLU A 138 -2.16 1.12 -10.51
N GLN A 139 -0.96 1.68 -10.58
CA GLN A 139 0.28 0.93 -10.78
C GLN A 139 1.38 1.39 -9.83
N GLU A 140 2.15 0.42 -9.33
CA GLU A 140 3.30 0.64 -8.47
C GLU A 140 4.59 0.22 -9.16
N THR A 141 5.46 1.18 -9.44
CA THR A 141 6.76 0.91 -10.06
C THR A 141 7.90 1.21 -9.09
N PHE A 142 8.96 0.41 -9.14
CA PHE A 142 10.08 0.54 -8.21
C PHE A 142 11.41 0.13 -8.84
N GLY A 143 12.48 0.62 -8.23
CA GLY A 143 13.81 0.38 -8.75
C GLY A 143 14.88 1.15 -8.00
N THR A 144 15.98 1.44 -8.70
CA THR A 144 17.10 2.23 -8.19
C THR A 144 17.24 3.53 -8.95
N TYR A 145 17.80 4.56 -8.32
CA TYR A 145 18.05 5.83 -8.97
C TYR A 145 19.46 6.35 -8.67
N SER A 146 19.95 7.20 -9.56
CA SER A 146 21.17 7.98 -9.36
C SER A 146 20.94 9.42 -9.81
N ILE A 147 21.58 10.38 -9.14
CA ILE A 147 21.53 11.79 -9.51
C ILE A 147 22.93 12.23 -9.94
N LYS A 148 23.05 12.77 -11.14
CA LYS A 148 24.30 13.34 -11.67
C LYS A 148 23.99 14.58 -12.50
N ASN A 149 24.63 15.71 -12.17
CA ASN A 149 24.45 16.99 -12.88
C ASN A 149 22.97 17.36 -13.07
N ASP A 150 22.19 17.33 -11.99
CA ASP A 150 20.75 17.62 -11.97
C ASP A 150 19.87 16.68 -12.83
N ILE A 151 20.42 15.55 -13.28
CA ILE A 151 19.68 14.51 -13.97
C ILE A 151 19.47 13.33 -13.02
N VAL A 152 18.20 13.01 -12.75
CA VAL A 152 17.79 11.76 -12.09
C VAL A 152 17.65 10.69 -13.16
N THR A 153 18.43 9.62 -13.02
CA THR A 153 18.30 8.42 -13.85
C THR A 153 17.65 7.32 -13.02
N LEU A 154 16.53 6.77 -13.51
CA LEU A 154 15.76 5.69 -12.91
C LEU A 154 16.09 4.38 -13.61
N GLN A 155 16.32 3.33 -12.83
CA GLN A 155 16.49 1.96 -13.30
C GLN A 155 15.39 1.10 -12.68
N PHE A 156 14.39 0.77 -13.49
CA PHE A 156 13.23 -0.01 -13.08
C PHE A 156 13.62 -1.47 -12.82
N LYS A 157 13.09 -2.04 -11.74
CA LYS A 157 13.10 -3.48 -11.48
C LYS A 157 11.74 -4.13 -11.77
N SER A 158 10.67 -3.34 -11.68
CA SER A 158 9.33 -3.68 -12.11
C SER A 158 9.11 -3.32 -13.58
N GLU A 159 7.90 -3.57 -14.08
CA GLU A 159 7.44 -2.96 -15.33
C GLU A 159 7.54 -1.43 -15.27
N THR A 160 7.76 -0.82 -16.43
CA THR A 160 7.84 0.63 -16.61
C THR A 160 6.44 1.19 -16.74
N SER A 161 6.17 2.31 -16.08
CA SER A 161 4.92 3.05 -16.28
C SER A 161 4.97 3.83 -17.59
N ASP A 162 3.87 3.87 -18.33
CA ASP A 162 3.72 4.67 -19.56
C ASP A 162 3.89 6.18 -19.31
N TYR A 163 3.72 6.61 -18.07
CA TYR A 163 3.81 7.99 -17.64
C TYR A 163 5.20 8.38 -17.11
N LEU A 164 6.08 7.42 -16.82
CA LEU A 164 7.39 7.71 -16.22
C LEU A 164 8.55 7.16 -17.05
N GLY A 165 9.30 8.07 -17.65
CA GLY A 165 10.55 7.77 -18.34
C GLY A 165 11.70 7.46 -17.37
N THR A 166 12.87 7.13 -17.94
CA THR A 166 14.06 6.78 -17.17
C THR A 166 14.92 7.99 -16.81
N LYS A 167 14.71 9.14 -17.44
CA LYS A 167 15.55 10.33 -17.25
C LYS A 167 14.72 11.57 -16.94
N LEU A 168 14.93 12.12 -15.76
CA LEU A 168 14.29 13.35 -15.31
C LEU A 168 15.35 14.42 -15.10
N LYS A 169 15.16 15.61 -15.67
CA LYS A 169 15.99 16.79 -15.39
C LYS A 169 15.31 17.63 -14.32
N ILE A 170 16.05 17.95 -13.28
CA ILE A 170 15.65 18.92 -12.25
C ILE A 170 16.07 20.31 -12.73
N ASP A 171 15.10 21.22 -12.83
CA ASP A 171 15.29 22.62 -13.16
C ASP A 171 14.62 23.47 -12.07
N ASN A 172 15.39 23.80 -11.03
CA ASN A 172 14.90 24.43 -9.80
C ASN A 172 13.77 23.63 -9.12
N GLU A 173 12.53 24.12 -9.15
CA GLU A 173 11.36 23.46 -8.58
C GLU A 173 10.62 22.56 -9.59
N ASP A 174 10.98 22.69 -10.87
CA ASP A 174 10.34 22.00 -11.97
C ASP A 174 11.15 20.77 -12.37
N ILE A 175 10.45 19.71 -12.72
CA ILE A 175 11.07 18.47 -13.18
C ILE A 175 10.50 18.16 -14.55
N VAL A 176 11.42 17.98 -15.51
CA VAL A 176 11.11 17.68 -16.90
C VAL A 176 11.55 16.26 -17.20
N CYS A 177 10.60 15.44 -17.63
CA CYS A 177 10.93 14.12 -18.14
C CYS A 177 11.51 14.23 -19.56
N LEU A 178 12.70 13.68 -19.77
CA LEU A 178 13.44 13.79 -21.04
C LEU A 178 13.04 12.71 -22.05
N ASP A 179 12.52 11.59 -21.57
CA ASP A 179 12.26 10.37 -22.34
C ASP A 179 10.87 9.77 -22.05
N CYS A 180 9.94 10.57 -21.52
CA CYS A 180 8.54 10.15 -21.36
C CYS A 180 7.81 10.16 -22.70
N ALA A 181 6.91 9.20 -22.89
CA ALA A 181 5.96 9.21 -24.02
C ALA A 181 5.06 10.45 -23.99
N TYR A 182 4.69 10.91 -22.78
CA TYR A 182 3.85 12.08 -22.56
C TYR A 182 4.66 13.24 -21.95
N LYS A 183 4.41 14.46 -22.41
CA LYS A 183 4.98 15.68 -21.82
C LYS A 183 4.30 15.98 -20.49
N MET A 184 4.78 15.38 -19.42
CA MET A 184 4.30 15.66 -18.06
C MET A 184 5.15 16.74 -17.40
N LYS A 185 4.49 17.72 -16.78
CA LYS A 185 5.14 18.64 -15.86
C LYS A 185 5.14 18.03 -14.46
N LEU A 186 6.33 17.89 -13.89
CA LEU A 186 6.54 17.39 -12.53
C LEU A 186 7.09 18.52 -11.66
N MET A 187 6.93 18.40 -10.34
CA MET A 187 7.48 19.34 -9.37
C MET A 187 7.94 18.63 -8.10
N LEU A 188 8.86 19.26 -7.38
CA LEU A 188 9.22 18.84 -6.04
C LEU A 188 8.08 19.19 -5.06
N LYS A 189 7.63 18.19 -4.31
CA LYS A 189 6.72 18.40 -3.19
C LYS A 189 7.52 18.94 -2.00
N LYS A 190 7.27 20.19 -1.64
CA LYS A 190 7.78 20.83 -0.42
C LYS A 190 7.21 20.17 0.84
#